data_AF-M4F5S9-F1
#
_entry.id   AF-M4F5S9-F1
#
_cell.length_a   1.000
_cell.length_b   1.000
_cell.length_c   1.000
_cell.angle_alpha   90.00
_cell.angle_beta   90.00
_cell.angle_gamma   90.00
#
_symmetry.space_group_name_H-M   'P 1'
#
loop_
_entity.id
_entity.type
_entity.pdbx_description
1 polymer ?
#
loop_
_entity_poly.entity_id
_entity_poly.type
_entity_poly.pdbx_seq_one_letter_code
_entity_poly.pdbx_strand_id
1 'polypeptide(L)'
;MMKNVKKASPEFATSETFVWWDMDSCPLPSGYDPCRLGPRIDTELKNLGYNGPLTIIGIGNLEGVPHDFLKALSSGGVVIKQLQLGSNMILCVNEALNSSESRFQPPLTMMVISAVHADLLEEVVSVFYIRGSLYNLLLAYPYVTEHADPEPSSLLVDNFGGEWVWDRFGLLKDSGSANEIRRQDTGCEMHFCGLCDLSFPSFDDFTTHFKTPPHADKPYLAKVKAKRLEFIEFDNYFKDDDEDDDIPKTEKAIGDCRRSLVFPSKECYYNVLLERRLLS
;
A
#
# COMPACT_ATOMS: atom_id res chain seq x y z
N MET A 1 -6.93 -14.09 -14.67
CA MET A 1 -7.90 -13.28 -15.47
C MET A 1 -7.84 -11.84 -14.97
N MET A 2 -7.96 -10.84 -15.84
CA MET A 2 -8.05 -9.42 -15.43
C MET A 2 -9.47 -9.13 -14.92
N LYS A 3 -9.63 -8.35 -13.85
CA LYS A 3 -10.93 -7.88 -13.37
C LYS A 3 -11.02 -6.37 -13.67
N ASN A 4 -12.03 -5.92 -14.41
CA ASN A 4 -12.40 -4.50 -14.56
C ASN A 4 -11.25 -3.47 -14.62
N VAL A 5 -10.56 -3.38 -15.75
CA VAL A 5 -9.41 -2.47 -15.93
C VAL A 5 -9.79 -1.31 -16.87
N LYS A 6 -9.59 -0.06 -16.42
CA LYS A 6 -9.86 1.15 -17.20
C LYS A 6 -8.54 1.73 -17.72
N LYS A 7 -8.60 2.43 -18.87
CA LYS A 7 -7.45 3.22 -19.34
C LYS A 7 -7.26 4.44 -18.44
N ALA A 8 -6.02 4.86 -18.28
CA ALA A 8 -5.67 6.11 -17.61
C ALA A 8 -6.38 7.29 -18.29
N SER A 9 -7.03 8.12 -17.48
CA SER A 9 -7.52 9.42 -17.93
C SER A 9 -6.33 10.38 -18.18
N PRO A 10 -6.53 11.46 -18.96
CA PRO A 10 -5.44 12.35 -19.37
C PRO A 10 -4.63 12.92 -18.20
N GLU A 11 -5.27 13.22 -17.07
CA GLU A 11 -4.63 13.74 -15.86
C GLU A 11 -3.62 12.77 -15.24
N PHE A 12 -3.79 11.45 -15.41
CA PHE A 12 -2.88 10.43 -14.86
C PHE A 12 -1.88 9.88 -15.87
N ALA A 13 -2.02 10.23 -17.15
CA ALA A 13 -1.22 9.64 -18.22
C ALA A 13 0.29 9.88 -18.04
N THR A 14 0.67 11.01 -17.45
CA THR A 14 2.07 11.38 -17.18
C THR A 14 2.36 11.66 -15.71
N SER A 15 1.41 11.35 -14.82
CA SER A 15 1.56 11.59 -13.38
C SER A 15 2.49 10.59 -12.71
N GLU A 16 2.94 10.92 -11.50
CA GLU A 16 3.62 9.97 -10.62
C GLU A 16 2.74 8.73 -10.38
N THR A 17 3.38 7.56 -10.42
CA THR A 17 2.76 6.28 -10.10
C THR A 17 3.58 5.55 -9.04
N PHE A 18 2.95 5.27 -7.89
CA PHE A 18 3.56 4.47 -6.83
C PHE A 18 2.90 3.11 -6.74
N VAL A 19 3.71 2.06 -6.64
CA VAL A 19 3.24 0.69 -6.40
C VAL A 19 3.70 0.27 -5.03
N TRP A 20 2.76 0.02 -4.12
CA TRP A 20 3.01 -0.48 -2.78
C TRP A 20 2.67 -1.96 -2.74
N TRP A 21 3.69 -2.79 -2.58
CA TRP A 21 3.59 -4.23 -2.63
C TRP A 21 3.87 -4.87 -1.28
N ASP A 22 2.86 -5.54 -0.73
CA ASP A 22 2.97 -6.39 0.44
C ASP A 22 3.54 -7.76 0.05
N MET A 23 4.84 -7.95 0.30
CA MET A 23 5.55 -9.19 -0.03
C MET A 23 5.15 -10.36 0.88
N ASP A 24 4.62 -10.08 2.07
CA ASP A 24 4.22 -11.10 3.04
C ASP A 24 2.89 -11.73 2.62
N SER A 25 1.92 -10.92 2.21
CA SER A 25 0.58 -11.39 1.80
C SER A 25 0.48 -11.74 0.31
N CYS A 26 1.28 -11.08 -0.54
CA CYS A 26 1.36 -11.31 -1.98
C CYS A 26 2.77 -11.76 -2.41
N PRO A 27 3.28 -12.92 -1.94
CA PRO A 27 4.58 -13.39 -2.38
C PRO A 27 4.60 -13.67 -3.89
N LEU A 28 5.80 -13.64 -4.48
CA LEU A 28 5.96 -14.04 -5.88
C LEU A 28 5.63 -15.53 -6.04
N PRO A 29 4.92 -15.93 -7.11
CA PRO A 29 4.65 -17.33 -7.39
C PRO A 29 5.94 -18.15 -7.52
N SER A 30 5.93 -19.39 -7.04
CA SER A 30 7.09 -20.29 -7.07
C SER A 30 7.71 -20.36 -8.48
N GLY A 31 9.03 -20.15 -8.57
CA GLY A 31 9.81 -20.15 -9.80
C GLY A 31 9.63 -18.90 -10.68
N TYR A 32 9.02 -17.82 -10.19
CA TYR A 32 8.92 -16.56 -10.93
C TYR A 32 10.22 -15.79 -10.76
N ASP A 33 10.78 -15.28 -11.85
CA ASP A 33 12.03 -14.53 -11.83
C ASP A 33 11.79 -13.12 -11.22
N PRO A 34 12.37 -12.80 -10.04
CA PRO A 34 12.14 -11.52 -9.39
C PRO A 34 12.59 -10.31 -10.23
N CYS A 35 13.62 -10.48 -11.07
CA CYS A 35 14.10 -9.43 -11.98
C CYS A 35 13.02 -8.97 -12.97
N ARG A 36 12.01 -9.82 -13.23
CA ARG A 36 10.95 -9.55 -14.19
C ARG A 36 9.75 -8.83 -13.58
N LEU A 37 9.67 -8.73 -12.25
CA LEU A 37 8.55 -8.11 -11.57
C LEU A 37 8.38 -6.65 -12.00
N GLY A 38 9.43 -5.85 -11.82
CA GLY A 38 9.40 -4.43 -12.16
C GLY A 38 9.00 -4.20 -13.62
N PRO A 39 9.75 -4.74 -14.60
CA PRO A 39 9.43 -4.57 -16.02
C PRO A 39 8.02 -5.02 -16.40
N ARG A 40 7.51 -6.07 -15.73
CA ARG A 40 6.17 -6.58 -15.97
C ARG A 40 5.10 -5.59 -15.51
N ILE A 41 5.23 -5.03 -14.30
CA ILE A 41 4.31 -4.02 -13.79
C ILE A 41 4.34 -2.75 -14.66
N ASP A 42 5.54 -2.28 -15.02
CA ASP A 42 5.71 -1.11 -15.90
C ASP A 42 5.00 -1.31 -17.25
N THR A 43 5.21 -2.47 -17.88
CA THR A 43 4.55 -2.81 -19.16
C THR A 43 3.03 -2.81 -19.03
N GLU A 44 2.50 -3.39 -17.95
CA GLU A 44 1.06 -3.47 -17.74
C GLU A 44 0.44 -2.08 -17.53
N LEU A 45 1.07 -1.23 -16.71
CA LEU A 45 0.62 0.14 -16.46
C LEU A 45 0.67 0.99 -17.74
N LYS A 46 1.75 0.88 -18.54
CA LYS A 46 1.86 1.56 -19.85
C LYS A 46 0.78 1.14 -20.84
N ASN A 47 0.42 -0.14 -20.87
CA ASN A 47 -0.65 -0.63 -21.75
C ASN A 47 -2.00 0.04 -21.44
N LEU A 48 -2.18 0.52 -20.21
CA LEU A 48 -3.35 1.30 -19.81
C LEU A 48 -3.20 2.80 -20.00
N GLY A 49 -2.01 3.29 -20.32
CA GLY A 49 -1.74 4.70 -20.54
C GLY A 49 -1.06 5.41 -19.37
N TYR A 50 -0.72 4.72 -18.28
CA TYR A 50 0.11 5.26 -17.21
C TYR A 50 1.56 5.27 -17.66
N ASN A 51 1.98 6.38 -18.28
CA ASN A 51 3.29 6.57 -18.89
C ASN A 51 4.21 7.49 -18.07
N GLY A 52 3.77 7.98 -16.92
CA GLY A 52 4.60 8.82 -16.04
C GLY A 52 5.73 8.06 -15.33
N PRO A 53 6.41 8.69 -14.36
CA PRO A 53 7.39 8.03 -13.51
C PRO A 53 6.75 6.93 -12.66
N LEU A 54 7.51 5.86 -12.40
CA LEU A 54 7.05 4.67 -11.68
C LEU A 54 8.03 4.32 -10.56
N THR A 55 7.54 4.31 -9.32
CA THR A 55 8.28 3.83 -8.15
C THR A 55 7.60 2.58 -7.60
N ILE A 56 8.33 1.47 -7.48
CA ILE A 56 7.82 0.21 -6.93
C ILE A 56 8.48 -0.04 -5.57
N ILE A 57 7.65 -0.22 -4.54
CA ILE A 57 8.08 -0.37 -3.15
C ILE A 57 7.57 -1.72 -2.64
N GLY A 58 8.48 -2.65 -2.41
CA GLY A 58 8.23 -3.93 -1.76
C GLY A 58 8.39 -3.80 -0.25
N ILE A 59 7.37 -4.22 0.50
CA ILE A 59 7.27 -4.13 1.95
C ILE A 59 7.03 -5.51 2.52
N GLY A 60 7.75 -5.85 3.58
CA GLY A 60 7.45 -7.07 4.32
C GLY A 60 8.52 -7.38 5.36
N ASN A 61 8.34 -8.51 6.02
CA ASN A 61 9.35 -9.07 6.89
C ASN A 61 10.39 -9.83 6.07
N LEU A 62 11.60 -9.27 5.98
CA LEU A 62 12.70 -9.87 5.22
C LEU A 62 13.46 -10.94 6.02
N GLU A 63 13.03 -11.28 7.24
CA GLU A 63 13.62 -12.35 8.03
C GLU A 63 13.52 -13.69 7.28
N GLY A 64 14.68 -14.29 6.98
CA GLY A 64 14.75 -15.55 6.24
C GLY A 64 14.54 -15.44 4.73
N VAL A 65 14.30 -14.24 4.19
CA VAL A 65 14.21 -14.03 2.75
C VAL A 65 15.62 -14.10 2.12
N PRO A 66 15.82 -14.89 1.05
CA PRO A 66 17.14 -15.03 0.43
C PRO A 66 17.70 -13.70 -0.09
N HIS A 67 18.97 -13.43 0.18
CA HIS A 67 19.66 -12.23 -0.31
C HIS A 67 19.58 -12.08 -1.83
N ASP A 68 19.82 -13.16 -2.57
CA ASP A 68 19.83 -13.12 -4.03
C ASP A 68 18.46 -12.81 -4.62
N PHE A 69 17.39 -13.21 -3.92
CA PHE A 69 16.02 -12.83 -4.27
C PHE A 69 15.80 -11.32 -4.10
N LEU A 70 16.18 -10.75 -2.94
CA LEU A 70 16.09 -9.31 -2.69
C LEU A 70 16.98 -8.50 -3.65
N LYS A 71 18.17 -9.01 -3.96
CA LYS A 71 19.08 -8.39 -4.92
C LYS A 71 18.49 -8.38 -6.33
N ALA A 72 17.85 -9.48 -6.74
CA ALA A 72 17.16 -9.56 -8.02
C ALA A 72 15.99 -8.57 -8.11
N LEU A 73 15.20 -8.42 -7.04
CA LEU A 73 14.14 -7.41 -6.95
C LEU A 73 14.69 -5.98 -7.06
N SER A 74 15.71 -5.65 -6.26
CA SER A 74 16.35 -4.32 -6.30
C SER A 74 16.96 -4.02 -7.67
N SER A 75 17.64 -4.99 -8.28
CA SER A 75 18.18 -4.86 -9.64
C SER A 75 17.08 -4.68 -10.69
N GLY A 76 15.90 -5.25 -10.43
CA GLY A 76 14.69 -5.07 -11.21
C GLY A 76 13.99 -3.73 -11.00
N GLY A 77 14.47 -2.88 -10.08
CA GLY A 77 13.93 -1.54 -9.80
C GLY A 77 13.00 -1.44 -8.59
N VAL A 78 12.95 -2.46 -7.74
CA VAL A 78 12.10 -2.47 -6.55
C VAL A 78 12.85 -1.91 -5.34
N VAL A 79 12.30 -0.87 -4.73
CA VAL A 79 12.77 -0.40 -3.42
C VAL A 79 12.26 -1.34 -2.34
N ILE A 80 13.13 -1.73 -1.42
CA ILE A 80 12.83 -2.72 -0.39
C ILE A 80 12.76 -2.02 0.97
N LYS A 81 11.62 -2.18 1.66
CA LYS A 81 11.41 -1.72 3.02
C LYS A 81 11.16 -2.91 3.95
N GLN A 82 12.10 -3.16 4.86
CA GLN A 82 11.89 -4.09 5.97
C GLN A 82 10.94 -3.45 6.97
N LEU A 83 9.81 -4.10 7.21
CA LEU A 83 8.93 -3.79 8.33
C LEU A 83 8.65 -5.09 9.10
N GLN A 84 8.36 -5.02 10.39
CA GLN A 84 8.02 -6.23 11.17
C GLN A 84 6.57 -6.63 10.89
N LEU A 85 6.31 -7.94 10.83
CA LEU A 85 5.01 -8.61 10.64
C LEU A 85 3.80 -7.78 11.08
N GLY A 86 2.82 -7.63 10.19
CA GLY A 86 1.62 -6.81 10.43
C GLY A 86 1.85 -5.31 10.18
N SER A 87 2.79 -4.98 9.31
CA SER A 87 3.03 -3.60 8.88
C SER A 87 1.86 -3.19 8.01
N ASN A 88 1.00 -2.39 8.61
CA ASN A 88 -0.30 -2.05 8.09
C ASN A 88 -0.07 -1.26 6.78
N MET A 89 -0.28 -1.90 5.62
CA MET A 89 -0.13 -1.27 4.30
C MET A 89 -0.83 0.10 4.26
N ILE A 90 -1.97 0.22 4.95
CA ILE A 90 -2.70 1.47 5.15
C ILE A 90 -1.88 2.54 5.88
N LEU A 91 -1.07 2.22 6.89
CA LEU A 91 -0.23 3.18 7.60
C LEU A 91 0.80 3.76 6.64
N CYS A 92 1.46 2.92 5.85
CA CYS A 92 2.43 3.37 4.87
C CYS A 92 1.80 4.25 3.79
N VAL A 93 0.62 3.85 3.28
CA VAL A 93 -0.16 4.64 2.33
C VAL A 93 -0.60 5.97 2.95
N ASN A 94 -1.10 5.95 4.19
CA ASN A 94 -1.51 7.15 4.91
C ASN A 94 -0.35 8.10 5.16
N GLU A 95 0.79 7.58 5.60
CA GLU A 95 2.00 8.39 5.83
C GLU A 95 2.45 9.04 4.53
N ALA A 96 2.50 8.30 3.43
CA ALA A 96 2.84 8.83 2.11
C ALA A 96 1.87 9.93 1.66
N LEU A 97 0.56 9.70 1.80
CA LEU A 97 -0.45 10.70 1.40
C LEU A 97 -0.50 11.92 2.33
N ASN A 98 -0.12 11.77 3.61
CA ASN A 98 -0.01 12.88 4.57
C ASN A 98 1.35 13.58 4.53
N SER A 99 2.32 13.05 3.78
CA SER A 99 3.62 13.66 3.59
C SER A 99 3.50 15.00 2.87
N SER A 100 4.39 15.93 3.23
CA SER A 100 4.53 17.23 2.56
C SER A 100 5.35 17.14 1.26
N GLU A 101 5.79 15.95 0.87
CA GLU A 101 6.56 15.73 -0.34
C GLU A 101 5.74 15.99 -1.61
N SER A 102 6.36 16.67 -2.57
CA SER A 102 5.72 17.08 -3.82
C SER A 102 5.29 15.89 -4.69
N ARG A 103 6.00 14.77 -4.63
CA ARG A 103 5.71 13.56 -5.42
C ARG A 103 4.44 12.82 -5.00
N PHE A 104 3.93 13.07 -3.79
CA PHE A 104 2.65 12.53 -3.32
C PHE A 104 1.49 13.53 -3.50
N GLN A 105 1.72 14.66 -4.19
CA GLN A 105 0.67 15.62 -4.51
C GLN A 105 -0.08 15.21 -5.79
N PRO A 106 -1.34 15.64 -5.96
CA PRO A 106 -2.14 15.28 -7.12
C PRO A 106 -1.68 16.03 -8.39
N PRO A 107 -1.86 15.46 -9.60
CA PRO A 107 -2.42 14.14 -9.87
C PRO A 107 -1.46 13.01 -9.48
N LEU A 108 -2.00 11.97 -8.82
CA LEU A 108 -1.23 10.84 -8.31
C LEU A 108 -1.95 9.54 -8.60
N THR A 109 -1.24 8.53 -9.10
CA THR A 109 -1.73 7.15 -9.13
C THR A 109 -1.01 6.31 -8.09
N MET A 110 -1.75 5.54 -7.31
CA MET A 110 -1.19 4.55 -6.40
C MET A 110 -1.80 3.19 -6.68
N MET A 111 -0.94 2.17 -6.79
CA MET A 111 -1.32 0.78 -6.90
C MET A 111 -0.99 0.07 -5.60
N VAL A 112 -1.97 -0.63 -5.01
CA VAL A 112 -1.77 -1.43 -3.80
C VAL A 112 -1.87 -2.90 -4.17
N ILE A 113 -0.82 -3.66 -3.85
CA ILE A 113 -0.74 -5.11 -4.07
C ILE A 113 -0.69 -5.79 -2.70
N SER A 114 -1.80 -6.37 -2.25
CA SER A 114 -1.88 -7.05 -0.94
C SER A 114 -3.07 -8.00 -0.90
N ALA A 115 -2.94 -9.11 -0.17
CA ALA A 115 -4.05 -10.02 0.12
C ALA A 115 -4.86 -9.44 1.28
N VAL A 116 -5.55 -8.34 0.99
CA VAL A 116 -6.25 -7.55 1.98
C VAL A 116 -7.58 -8.23 2.36
N HIS A 117 -7.87 -8.31 3.66
CA HIS A 117 -9.23 -8.56 4.15
C HIS A 117 -10.15 -7.38 3.79
N ALA A 118 -11.42 -7.62 3.51
CA ALA A 118 -12.36 -6.60 3.03
C ALA A 118 -12.32 -5.28 3.83
N ASP A 119 -12.16 -5.35 5.15
CA ASP A 119 -12.10 -4.19 6.06
C ASP A 119 -10.93 -3.24 5.76
N LEU A 120 -9.72 -3.76 5.53
CA LEU A 120 -8.55 -2.94 5.25
C LEU A 120 -8.62 -2.37 3.82
N LEU A 121 -9.32 -3.05 2.90
CA LEU A 121 -9.60 -2.50 1.58
C LEU A 121 -10.55 -1.30 1.70
N GLU A 122 -11.61 -1.40 2.51
CA GLU A 122 -12.51 -0.28 2.78
C GLU A 122 -11.78 0.95 3.34
N GLU A 123 -10.81 0.75 4.25
CA GLU A 123 -9.98 1.83 4.79
C GLU A 123 -9.12 2.50 3.70
N VAL A 124 -8.40 1.72 2.88
CA VAL A 124 -7.60 2.28 1.79
C VAL A 124 -8.49 3.09 0.86
N VAL A 125 -9.62 2.52 0.46
CA VAL A 125 -10.54 3.16 -0.49
C VAL A 125 -11.10 4.47 0.08
N SER A 126 -11.45 4.47 1.36
CA SER A 126 -11.94 5.67 2.06
C SER A 126 -10.91 6.79 2.06
N VAL A 127 -9.63 6.47 2.31
CA VAL A 127 -8.53 7.47 2.28
C VAL A 127 -8.44 8.12 0.89
N PHE A 128 -8.45 7.33 -0.19
CA PHE A 128 -8.40 7.87 -1.55
C PHE A 128 -9.65 8.69 -1.91
N TYR A 129 -10.83 8.21 -1.49
CA TYR A 129 -12.09 8.92 -1.74
C TYR A 129 -12.10 10.32 -1.11
N ILE A 130 -11.61 10.45 0.14
CA ILE A 130 -11.56 11.72 0.87
C ILE A 130 -10.58 12.70 0.23
N ARG A 131 -9.47 12.20 -0.30
CA ARG A 131 -8.45 13.03 -0.96
C ARG A 131 -8.97 13.69 -2.25
N GLY A 132 -9.90 13.04 -2.94
CA GLY A 132 -10.58 13.57 -4.10
C GLY A 132 -10.11 12.97 -5.43
N SER A 133 -10.72 13.43 -6.51
CA SER A 133 -10.69 12.77 -7.83
C SER A 133 -9.34 12.80 -8.56
N LEU A 134 -8.35 13.55 -8.07
CA LEU A 134 -6.99 13.57 -8.63
C LEU A 134 -6.04 12.57 -7.93
N TYR A 135 -6.57 11.70 -7.09
CA TYR A 135 -5.88 10.54 -6.54
C TYR A 135 -6.53 9.28 -7.09
N ASN A 136 -5.82 8.57 -7.96
CA ASN A 136 -6.29 7.35 -8.60
C ASN A 136 -5.75 6.11 -7.88
N LEU A 137 -6.64 5.15 -7.60
CA LEU A 137 -6.31 3.90 -6.93
C LEU A 137 -6.42 2.71 -7.89
N LEU A 138 -5.37 1.90 -7.92
CA LEU A 138 -5.25 0.62 -8.62
C LEU A 138 -5.05 -0.50 -7.60
N LEU A 139 -5.54 -1.70 -7.88
CA LEU A 139 -5.51 -2.81 -6.92
C LEU A 139 -5.00 -4.11 -7.54
N ALA A 140 -4.18 -4.87 -6.82
CA ALA A 140 -3.95 -6.28 -7.13
C ALA A 140 -3.94 -7.15 -5.87
N TYR A 141 -4.51 -8.34 -5.97
CA TYR A 141 -4.61 -9.26 -4.84
C TYR A 141 -4.70 -10.71 -5.35
N PRO A 142 -4.32 -11.71 -4.54
CA PRO A 142 -4.33 -13.11 -4.99
C PRO A 142 -5.76 -13.59 -5.18
N TYR A 143 -5.95 -14.59 -6.02
CA TYR A 143 -7.27 -15.19 -6.22
C TYR A 143 -7.66 -16.00 -4.98
N VAL A 144 -8.76 -15.61 -4.32
CA VAL A 144 -9.30 -16.33 -3.16
C VAL A 144 -10.15 -17.51 -3.66
N THR A 145 -9.62 -18.73 -3.53
CA THR A 145 -10.43 -19.95 -3.63
C THR A 145 -10.94 -20.31 -2.24
N GLU A 146 -12.25 -20.19 -2.07
CA GLU A 146 -13.06 -20.84 -1.02
C GLU A 146 -13.11 -20.15 0.36
N HIS A 147 -14.32 -19.70 0.70
CA HIS A 147 -14.82 -19.38 2.05
C HIS A 147 -14.14 -18.27 2.86
N ALA A 148 -14.39 -17.00 2.51
CA ALA A 148 -14.79 -15.93 3.45
C ALA A 148 -14.88 -14.57 2.72
N ASP A 149 -15.98 -13.87 3.01
CA ASP A 149 -16.37 -12.50 2.65
C ASP A 149 -16.71 -12.14 1.19
N PRO A 150 -17.77 -11.29 1.00
CA PRO A 150 -18.30 -10.96 -0.31
C PRO A 150 -17.26 -10.19 -1.12
N GLU A 151 -17.33 -10.34 -2.45
CA GLU A 151 -16.59 -9.46 -3.35
C GLU A 151 -16.73 -8.00 -2.89
N PRO A 152 -15.65 -7.20 -2.96
CA PRO A 152 -15.68 -5.81 -2.53
C PRO A 152 -16.92 -5.13 -3.10
N SER A 153 -17.68 -4.47 -2.22
CA SER A 153 -18.98 -3.87 -2.56
C SER A 153 -18.93 -3.21 -3.94
N SER A 154 -19.85 -3.59 -4.84
CA SER A 154 -19.93 -3.05 -6.22
C SER A 154 -19.85 -1.52 -6.30
N LEU A 155 -20.22 -0.82 -5.23
CA LEU A 155 -20.10 0.64 -5.06
C LEU A 155 -18.66 1.17 -5.04
N LEU A 156 -17.67 0.36 -4.66
CA LEU A 156 -16.26 0.74 -4.63
C LEU A 156 -15.59 0.55 -6.00
N VAL A 157 -16.10 -0.40 -6.79
CA VAL A 157 -15.51 -0.85 -8.07
C VAL A 157 -15.54 0.24 -9.15
N ASP A 158 -16.52 1.13 -9.11
CA ASP A 158 -16.61 2.23 -10.10
C ASP A 158 -15.57 3.34 -9.88
N ASN A 159 -15.00 3.45 -8.68
CA ASN A 159 -13.99 4.46 -8.33
C ASN A 159 -12.54 4.01 -8.59
N PHE A 160 -12.31 2.75 -8.96
CA PHE A 160 -10.96 2.27 -9.25
C PHE A 160 -10.57 2.48 -10.71
N GLY A 161 -9.29 2.78 -10.90
CA GLY A 161 -8.67 2.82 -12.23
C GLY A 161 -8.45 1.43 -12.82
N GLY A 162 -8.30 0.39 -11.97
CA GLY A 162 -8.18 -0.99 -12.43
C GLY A 162 -7.86 -1.99 -11.34
N GLU A 163 -8.15 -3.26 -11.62
CA GLU A 163 -8.01 -4.37 -10.70
C GLU A 163 -7.33 -5.59 -11.35
N TRP A 164 -6.43 -6.25 -10.63
CA TRP A 164 -5.69 -7.40 -11.15
C TRP A 164 -5.68 -8.56 -10.17
N VAL A 165 -5.69 -9.76 -10.73
CA VAL A 165 -5.32 -10.96 -9.98
C VAL A 165 -3.79 -11.03 -9.91
N TRP A 166 -3.26 -11.15 -8.70
CA TRP A 166 -1.84 -11.35 -8.39
C TRP A 166 -1.43 -12.81 -8.63
N ASP A 167 -1.30 -13.19 -9.90
CA ASP A 167 -0.79 -14.51 -10.29
C ASP A 167 -0.14 -14.48 -11.69
N ARG A 168 0.39 -15.64 -12.12
CA ARG A 168 1.03 -15.84 -13.43
C ARG A 168 0.07 -15.77 -14.63
N PHE A 169 -1.23 -15.71 -14.39
CA PHE A 169 -2.27 -15.62 -15.42
C PHE A 169 -2.93 -14.23 -15.48
N GLY A 170 -2.63 -13.36 -14.51
CA GLY A 170 -3.07 -11.99 -14.35
C GLY A 170 -1.89 -11.02 -14.46
N LEU A 171 -1.59 -10.29 -13.38
CA LEU A 171 -0.59 -9.22 -13.39
C LEU A 171 0.81 -9.73 -13.78
N LEU A 172 1.17 -10.95 -13.37
CA LEU A 172 2.50 -11.54 -13.61
C LEU A 172 2.55 -12.40 -14.88
N LYS A 173 1.61 -12.23 -15.80
CA LYS A 173 1.56 -12.99 -17.04
C LYS A 173 2.72 -12.67 -17.98
N ASP A 174 3.42 -13.69 -18.45
CA ASP A 174 4.46 -13.54 -19.46
C ASP A 174 3.87 -13.21 -20.83
N SER A 175 4.15 -11.99 -21.32
CA SER A 175 3.70 -11.54 -22.64
C SER A 175 4.72 -11.77 -23.77
N GLY A 176 5.90 -12.33 -23.48
CA GLY A 176 6.93 -12.68 -24.48
C GLY A 176 7.58 -11.51 -25.23
N SER A 177 7.14 -10.26 -25.02
CA SER A 177 7.71 -9.07 -25.66
C SER A 177 8.68 -8.35 -24.73
N ALA A 178 9.97 -8.44 -25.02
CA ALA A 178 10.98 -7.54 -24.47
C ALA A 178 10.91 -6.20 -25.23
N ASN A 179 9.99 -5.31 -24.84
CA ASN A 179 10.02 -3.93 -25.33
C ASN A 179 10.56 -2.98 -24.25
N GLU A 180 11.25 -1.95 -24.73
CA GLU A 180 12.07 -0.98 -24.02
C GLU A 180 11.68 -0.75 -22.55
N ILE A 181 12.42 -1.47 -21.70
CA ILE A 181 12.36 -1.36 -20.24
C ILE A 181 12.99 -0.02 -19.90
N ARG A 182 12.21 0.92 -19.34
CA ARG A 182 12.81 2.09 -18.71
C ARG A 182 13.77 1.58 -17.64
N ARG A 183 14.92 2.25 -17.46
CA ARG A 183 15.56 2.16 -16.15
C ARG A 183 14.48 2.57 -15.16
N GLN A 184 14.08 1.65 -14.30
CA GLN A 184 13.22 1.98 -13.18
C GLN A 184 14.05 2.91 -12.31
N ASP A 185 13.83 4.19 -12.51
CA ASP A 185 14.39 5.19 -11.62
C ASP A 185 13.62 5.00 -10.33
N THR A 186 14.25 4.39 -9.33
CA THR A 186 13.74 4.38 -7.96
C THR A 186 13.57 5.81 -7.43
N GLY A 187 14.02 6.82 -8.18
CA GLY A 187 13.90 8.23 -7.84
C GLY A 187 14.71 8.52 -6.58
N CYS A 188 14.17 9.38 -5.73
CA CYS A 188 14.71 9.66 -4.41
C CYS A 188 14.32 8.61 -3.35
N GLU A 189 13.60 7.54 -3.72
CA GLU A 189 13.11 6.57 -2.76
C GLU A 189 14.25 5.66 -2.27
N MET A 190 14.33 5.51 -0.94
CA MET A 190 15.41 4.79 -0.28
C MET A 190 14.93 3.45 0.27
N HIS A 191 15.84 2.47 0.30
CA HIS A 191 15.64 1.25 1.07
C HIS A 191 15.49 1.62 2.54
N PHE A 192 14.62 0.93 3.28
CA PHE A 192 14.29 1.32 4.66
C PHE A 192 14.29 0.12 5.59
N CYS A 193 14.83 0.31 6.79
CA CYS A 193 14.73 -0.63 7.89
C CYS A 193 13.87 -0.03 9.00
N GLY A 194 12.60 -0.44 9.09
CA GLY A 194 11.68 0.03 10.14
C GLY A 194 11.99 -0.51 11.53
N LEU A 195 12.88 -1.50 11.65
CA LEU A 195 13.38 -1.96 12.95
C LEU A 195 14.35 -0.96 13.59
N CYS A 196 15.14 -0.30 12.77
CA CYS A 196 16.17 0.64 13.21
C CYS A 196 15.86 2.09 12.86
N ASP A 197 14.77 2.32 12.12
CA ASP A 197 14.37 3.61 11.58
C ASP A 197 15.49 4.26 10.73
N LEU A 198 16.07 3.46 9.83
CA LEU A 198 17.19 3.88 8.97
C LEU A 198 16.85 3.74 7.49
N SER A 199 17.22 4.77 6.72
CA SER A 199 17.08 4.82 5.26
C SER A 199 18.43 4.70 4.57
N PHE A 200 18.45 4.01 3.43
CA PHE A 200 19.66 3.68 2.69
C PHE A 200 19.47 3.93 1.20
N PRO A 201 20.35 4.72 0.55
CA PRO A 201 20.24 5.00 -0.88
C PRO A 201 20.65 3.81 -1.76
N SER A 202 21.39 2.85 -1.20
CA SER A 202 21.88 1.66 -1.90
C SER A 202 21.38 0.39 -1.23
N PHE A 203 21.05 -0.60 -2.06
CA PHE A 203 20.73 -1.95 -1.60
C PHE A 203 21.90 -2.62 -0.88
N ASP A 204 23.13 -2.37 -1.30
CA ASP A 204 24.32 -2.96 -0.68
C ASP A 204 24.52 -2.42 0.75
N ASP A 205 24.25 -1.12 0.97
CA ASP A 205 24.32 -0.51 2.30
C ASP A 205 23.20 -1.04 3.20
N PHE A 206 21.98 -1.11 2.66
CA PHE A 206 20.82 -1.68 3.35
C PHE A 206 21.07 -3.12 3.79
N THR A 207 21.55 -3.98 2.89
CA THR A 207 21.80 -5.40 3.22
C THR A 207 22.99 -5.59 4.15
N THR A 208 24.01 -4.74 4.07
CA THR A 208 25.12 -4.73 5.02
C THR A 208 24.61 -4.39 6.42
N HIS A 209 23.75 -3.38 6.54
CA HIS A 209 23.04 -3.08 7.78
C HIS A 209 22.16 -4.25 8.25
N PHE A 210 21.37 -4.85 7.35
CA PHE A 210 20.45 -5.92 7.70
C PHE A 210 21.14 -7.21 8.18
N LYS A 211 22.44 -7.39 7.88
CA LYS A 211 23.26 -8.50 8.39
C LYS A 211 23.89 -8.22 9.76
N THR A 212 23.71 -7.02 10.33
CA THR A 212 24.30 -6.65 11.62
C THR A 212 23.63 -7.39 12.80
N PRO A 213 24.33 -7.55 13.94
CA PRO A 213 23.82 -8.30 15.10
C PRO A 213 22.40 -7.99 15.58
N PRO A 214 21.91 -6.72 15.56
CA PRO A 214 20.51 -6.41 15.91
C PRO A 214 19.47 -7.22 15.12
N HIS A 215 19.81 -7.61 13.89
CA HIS A 215 18.94 -8.40 13.01
C HIS A 215 19.28 -9.90 13.01
N ALA A 216 20.50 -10.26 13.45
CA ALA A 216 20.95 -11.66 13.53
C ALA A 216 20.50 -12.36 14.83
N ASP A 217 20.18 -11.59 15.88
CA ASP A 217 19.82 -12.11 17.20
C ASP A 217 18.30 -12.23 17.42
N LYS A 218 17.79 -13.48 17.41
CA LYS A 218 16.43 -13.85 17.83
C LYS A 218 15.90 -13.19 19.13
N PRO A 219 16.70 -12.97 20.19
CA PRO A 219 16.22 -12.28 21.40
C PRO A 219 15.98 -10.78 21.21
N TYR A 220 16.63 -10.11 20.26
CA TYR A 220 16.34 -8.70 19.94
C TYR A 220 14.98 -8.59 19.24
N LEU A 221 14.70 -9.49 18.30
CA LEU A 221 13.37 -9.62 17.66
C LEU A 221 12.25 -9.85 18.69
N ALA A 222 12.49 -10.63 19.74
CA ALA A 222 11.53 -10.82 20.83
C ALA A 222 11.30 -9.53 21.65
N LYS A 223 12.35 -8.73 21.91
CA LYS A 223 12.23 -7.43 22.59
C LYS A 223 11.51 -6.39 21.75
N VAL A 224 11.73 -6.37 20.43
CA VAL A 224 11.00 -5.50 19.51
C VAL A 224 9.53 -5.92 19.42
N LYS A 225 9.24 -7.22 19.34
CA LYS A 225 7.87 -7.75 19.40
C LYS A 225 7.17 -7.35 20.71
N ALA A 226 7.85 -7.40 21.85
CA ALA A 226 7.31 -6.98 23.14
C ALA A 226 7.03 -5.47 23.19
N LYS A 227 7.98 -4.62 22.77
CA LYS A 227 7.76 -3.16 22.66
C LYS A 227 6.63 -2.77 21.71
N ARG A 228 6.34 -3.61 20.71
CA ARG A 228 5.26 -3.38 19.76
C ARG A 228 3.89 -3.83 20.28
N LEU A 229 3.84 -4.91 21.07
CA LEU A 229 2.62 -5.28 21.82
C LEU A 229 2.21 -4.13 22.75
N GLU A 230 3.17 -3.48 23.42
CA GLU A 230 2.92 -2.27 24.22
C GLU A 230 2.36 -1.10 23.38
N PHE A 231 2.82 -0.93 22.12
CA PHE A 231 2.34 0.14 21.22
C PHE A 231 0.96 -0.18 20.60
N ILE A 232 0.70 -1.45 20.26
CA ILE A 232 -0.61 -1.90 19.74
C ILE A 232 -1.67 -1.87 20.86
N GLU A 233 -1.30 -2.25 22.09
CA GLU A 233 -2.16 -2.08 23.27
C GLU A 233 -2.47 -0.60 23.53
N PHE A 234 -1.50 0.30 23.34
CA PHE A 234 -1.71 1.75 23.42
C PHE A 234 -2.70 2.26 22.35
N ASP A 235 -2.56 1.83 21.09
CA ASP A 235 -3.49 2.22 20.01
C ASP A 235 -4.91 1.61 20.18
N ASN A 236 -5.03 0.45 20.82
CA ASN A 236 -6.33 -0.14 21.16
C ASN A 236 -6.97 0.51 22.40
N TYR A 237 -6.17 1.00 23.35
CA TYR A 237 -6.65 1.78 24.49
C TYR A 237 -7.39 3.06 24.06
N PHE A 238 -7.02 3.66 22.92
CA PHE A 238 -7.77 4.79 22.34
C PHE A 238 -9.03 4.39 21.56
N LYS A 239 -9.31 3.08 21.40
CA LYS A 239 -10.49 2.56 20.69
C LYS A 239 -11.57 2.04 21.64
N ASP A 240 -11.27 1.85 22.91
CA ASP A 240 -12.17 1.22 23.89
C ASP A 240 -12.94 2.22 24.77
N ASP A 241 -12.80 3.53 24.57
CA ASP A 241 -13.50 4.58 25.34
C ASP A 241 -14.87 5.00 24.74
N ASP A 242 -15.44 4.22 23.80
CA ASP A 242 -16.73 4.51 23.15
C ASP A 242 -17.89 3.59 23.59
N GLU A 243 -17.88 3.02 24.81
CA GLU A 243 -19.07 2.37 25.36
C GLU A 243 -19.46 2.89 26.77
N ASP A 244 -20.66 3.49 26.77
CA ASP A 244 -21.59 3.78 27.87
C ASP A 244 -21.29 4.95 28.84
N ASP A 245 -21.99 6.08 28.63
CA ASP A 245 -22.84 6.63 29.68
C ASP A 245 -23.94 7.60 29.13
N ASP A 246 -25.18 7.28 29.48
CA ASP A 246 -26.44 8.00 29.22
C ASP A 246 -26.41 9.50 29.61
N ILE A 247 -26.31 10.45 28.65
CA ILE A 247 -26.65 11.88 28.88
C ILE A 247 -27.30 12.50 27.61
N PRO A 248 -28.33 13.37 27.71
CA PRO A 248 -29.29 13.62 26.64
C PRO A 248 -28.77 14.46 25.47
N LYS A 249 -29.22 14.09 24.26
CA LYS A 249 -29.14 14.87 23.02
C LYS A 249 -29.52 16.34 23.26
N THR A 250 -28.54 17.24 23.23
CA THR A 250 -28.79 18.66 22.99
C THR A 250 -27.80 19.21 21.98
N GLU A 251 -28.36 20.01 21.07
CA GLU A 251 -27.76 20.65 19.91
C GLU A 251 -26.43 21.33 20.21
N LYS A 252 -25.33 20.70 19.80
CA LYS A 252 -24.06 21.38 19.57
C LYS A 252 -23.21 20.71 18.48
N ALA A 253 -23.87 20.09 17.50
CA ALA A 253 -23.26 19.79 16.22
C ALA A 253 -23.20 21.09 15.42
N ILE A 254 -22.15 21.27 14.62
CA ILE A 254 -21.78 22.50 13.88
C ILE A 254 -21.00 23.50 14.73
N GLY A 255 -19.77 23.12 15.14
CA GLY A 255 -18.84 24.07 15.75
C GLY A 255 -17.39 23.58 15.77
N ASP A 256 -17.17 22.33 16.18
CA ASP A 256 -15.82 21.88 16.57
C ASP A 256 -15.11 20.91 15.60
N CYS A 257 -15.66 20.68 14.39
CA CYS A 257 -15.01 19.84 13.38
C CYS A 257 -13.81 20.51 12.66
N ARG A 258 -13.32 21.66 13.15
CA ARG A 258 -12.19 22.41 12.55
C ARG A 258 -10.92 22.48 13.39
N ARG A 259 -10.85 21.86 14.57
CA ARG A 259 -9.70 22.04 15.48
C ARG A 259 -9.06 20.79 16.08
N SER A 260 -9.52 19.60 15.72
CA SER A 260 -8.89 18.35 16.17
C SER A 260 -8.23 17.65 14.99
N LEU A 261 -6.90 17.49 15.03
CA LEU A 261 -6.12 16.63 14.13
C LEU A 261 -6.16 15.15 14.57
N VAL A 262 -7.22 14.74 15.26
CA VAL A 262 -7.41 13.37 15.74
C VAL A 262 -8.60 12.77 14.99
N PHE A 263 -8.29 11.68 14.30
CA PHE A 263 -9.12 10.77 13.50
C PHE A 263 -10.65 10.94 13.62
N PRO A 264 -11.37 11.09 12.50
CA PRO A 264 -12.82 10.85 12.47
C PRO A 264 -13.11 9.37 12.81
N SER A 265 -14.16 9.11 13.59
CA SER A 265 -14.66 7.76 13.86
C SER A 265 -15.20 7.09 12.59
N LYS A 266 -15.35 5.75 12.58
CA LYS A 266 -15.96 4.99 11.46
C LYS A 266 -17.34 5.54 11.06
N GLU A 267 -18.13 5.97 12.03
CA GLU A 267 -19.43 6.64 11.79
C GLU A 267 -19.30 7.99 11.07
N CYS A 268 -18.23 8.75 11.34
CA CYS A 268 -17.97 10.02 10.69
C CYS A 268 -17.70 9.83 9.19
N TYR A 269 -16.98 8.76 8.82
CA TYR A 269 -16.72 8.42 7.42
C TYR A 269 -17.96 7.93 6.66
N TYR A 270 -18.81 7.10 7.29
CA TYR A 270 -20.08 6.67 6.70
C TYR A 270 -21.01 7.85 6.42
N ASN A 271 -21.09 8.82 7.33
CA ASN A 271 -21.89 10.02 7.15
C ASN A 271 -21.34 10.94 6.03
N VAL A 272 -20.02 11.08 5.89
CA VAL A 272 -19.41 11.83 4.79
C VAL A 272 -19.69 11.19 3.42
N LEU A 273 -19.66 9.85 3.34
CA LEU A 273 -20.02 9.09 2.12
C LEU A 273 -21.50 9.25 1.75
N LEU A 274 -22.40 9.29 2.74
CA LEU A 274 -23.83 9.51 2.53
C LEU A 274 -24.18 10.97 2.16
N GLU A 275 -23.56 11.96 2.81
CA GLU A 275 -23.85 13.38 2.57
C GLU A 275 -23.45 13.83 1.16
N ARG A 276 -22.33 13.35 0.62
CA ARG A 276 -21.91 13.70 -0.75
C ARG A 276 -22.80 13.10 -1.84
N ARG A 277 -23.50 11.99 -1.55
CA ARG A 277 -24.46 11.37 -2.47
C ARG A 277 -25.79 12.12 -2.54
N LEU A 278 -26.15 12.83 -1.47
CA LEU A 278 -27.36 13.67 -1.45
C LEU A 278 -27.14 15.02 -2.16
N LEU A 279 -25.89 15.36 -2.49
CA LEU A 279 -25.50 16.62 -3.12
C LEU A 279 -25.05 16.48 -4.59
N SER A 280 -25.11 15.26 -5.15
CA SER A 280 -24.83 14.93 -6.57
C SER A 280 -26.09 14.44 -7.27
#